data_AF-A0A3M1AC36-F1
#
_entry.id   AF-A0A3M1AC36-F1
#
_cell.length_a   1.000
_cell.length_b   1.000
_cell.length_c   1.000
_cell.angle_alpha   90.00
_cell.angle_beta   90.00
_cell.angle_gamma   90.00
#
_symmetry.space_group_name_H-M   'P 1'
#
loop_
_entity.id
_entity.type
_entity.pdbx_description
1 polymer ?
#
loop_
_entity_poly.entity_id
_entity_poly.type
_entity_poly.pdbx_seq_one_letter_code
_entity_poly.pdbx_strand_id
1 'polypeptide(L)'
;DTARKAINRLNIVLKHAAALGLAVDVQATAKARALLGKPRHEPKHIPSMPWKEVPAFYASLAEPTITHLALRLVILTGLRSKAVRHLHLDQIDGDVWTVPAEYMKARKGKATDFRVPLSSEALRVIEAAMAHERRGFLFPAMRGNGVISDMSMSQYMKRRGLEARPHGFRATLRTWLAEAVKDAPHEVCETMIAHKTGGPVVQAYRRTDFLEQRRELAERWARYVTGCEDFGKVVDLPMRQRPTRGTN
;
A
#
# COMPACT_ATOMS: atom_id res chain seq x y z
N ASP A 1 -2.43 -17.52 8.08
CA ASP A 1 -3.68 -16.89 7.56
C ASP A 1 -4.70 -17.90 7.01
N THR A 2 -4.28 -18.89 6.23
CA THR A 2 -5.15 -19.92 5.61
C THR A 2 -6.04 -20.68 6.61
N ALA A 3 -5.48 -21.23 7.70
CA ALA A 3 -6.25 -21.97 8.71
C ALA A 3 -7.34 -21.12 9.37
N ARG A 4 -7.05 -19.85 9.69
CA ARG A 4 -8.04 -18.90 10.23
C ARG A 4 -9.19 -18.66 9.24
N LYS A 5 -8.87 -18.44 7.95
CA LYS A 5 -9.87 -18.25 6.89
C LYS A 5 -10.72 -19.49 6.68
N ALA A 6 -10.10 -20.68 6.68
CA ALA A 6 -10.78 -21.97 6.55
C ALA A 6 -11.75 -22.20 7.71
N ILE A 7 -11.29 -22.08 8.96
CA ILE A 7 -12.14 -22.22 10.15
C ILE A 7 -13.29 -21.20 10.14
N ASN A 8 -13.03 -19.94 9.78
CA ASN A 8 -14.08 -18.93 9.72
C ASN A 8 -15.14 -19.26 8.66
N ARG A 9 -14.74 -19.74 7.47
CA ARG A 9 -15.67 -20.17 6.42
C ARG A 9 -16.47 -21.39 6.84
N LEU A 10 -15.81 -22.41 7.40
CA LEU A 10 -16.47 -23.61 7.91
C LEU A 10 -17.52 -23.26 8.98
N ASN A 11 -17.21 -22.33 9.88
CA ASN A 11 -18.16 -21.88 10.90
C ASN A 11 -19.40 -21.22 10.29
N ILE A 12 -19.24 -20.42 9.23
CA ILE A 12 -20.37 -19.80 8.52
C ILE A 12 -21.23 -20.89 7.86
N VAL A 13 -20.61 -21.85 7.18
CA VAL A 13 -21.32 -22.96 6.51
C VAL A 13 -22.10 -23.79 7.52
N LEU A 14 -21.49 -24.20 8.63
CA LEU A 14 -22.16 -25.02 9.66
C LEU A 14 -23.32 -24.27 10.33
N LYS A 15 -23.16 -22.98 10.62
CA LYS A 15 -24.27 -22.16 11.14
C LYS A 15 -25.42 -22.04 10.15
N HIS A 16 -25.10 -21.89 8.86
CA HIS A 16 -26.12 -21.83 7.81
C HIS A 16 -26.84 -23.18 7.65
N ALA A 17 -26.10 -24.29 7.63
CA ALA A 17 -26.66 -25.63 7.55
C ALA A 17 -27.59 -25.95 8.74
N ALA A 18 -27.19 -25.57 9.96
CA ALA A 18 -28.06 -25.70 11.13
C ALA A 18 -29.33 -24.84 11.02
N ALA A 19 -29.23 -23.62 10.49
CA ALA A 19 -30.40 -22.76 10.25
C ALA A 19 -31.36 -23.33 9.19
N LEU A 20 -30.87 -24.19 8.28
CA LEU A 20 -31.68 -24.94 7.32
C LEU A 20 -32.24 -26.26 7.88
N GLY A 21 -32.01 -26.56 9.16
CA GLY A 21 -32.48 -27.80 9.82
C GLY A 21 -31.63 -29.03 9.53
N LEU A 22 -30.45 -28.88 8.91
CA LEU A 22 -29.54 -30.00 8.68
C LEU A 22 -28.84 -30.40 9.99
N ALA A 23 -28.66 -31.70 10.18
CA ALA A 23 -27.96 -32.25 11.33
C ALA A 23 -26.44 -31.97 11.22
N VAL A 24 -25.98 -30.90 11.88
CA VAL A 24 -24.58 -30.48 11.92
C VAL A 24 -24.17 -30.04 13.33
N ASP A 25 -22.90 -30.25 13.68
CA ASP A 25 -22.32 -29.73 14.92
C ASP A 25 -21.89 -28.26 14.75
N VAL A 26 -22.72 -27.34 15.21
CA VAL A 26 -22.42 -25.89 15.19
C VAL A 26 -21.19 -25.51 16.01
N GLN A 27 -20.76 -26.36 16.94
CA GLN A 27 -19.58 -26.15 17.77
C GLN A 27 -18.31 -26.77 17.18
N ALA A 28 -18.38 -27.49 16.06
CA ALA A 28 -17.24 -28.22 15.51
C ALA A 28 -16.00 -27.32 15.31
N THR A 29 -16.18 -26.07 14.87
CA THR A 29 -15.07 -25.13 14.70
C THR A 29 -14.47 -24.63 16.01
N ALA A 30 -15.28 -24.49 17.07
CA ALA A 30 -14.81 -24.12 18.39
C ALA A 30 -14.05 -25.28 19.05
N LYS A 31 -14.61 -26.49 18.96
CA LYS A 31 -13.96 -27.73 19.41
C LYS A 31 -12.62 -27.94 18.70
N ALA A 32 -12.58 -27.79 17.38
CA ALA A 32 -11.34 -27.87 16.62
C ALA A 32 -10.29 -26.84 17.07
N ARG A 33 -10.68 -25.59 17.39
CA ARG A 33 -9.74 -24.59 17.94
C ARG A 33 -9.20 -24.99 19.30
N ALA A 34 -10.04 -25.55 20.18
CA ALA A 34 -9.63 -26.00 21.50
C ALA A 34 -8.65 -27.17 21.40
N LEU A 35 -8.94 -28.14 20.53
CA LEU A 35 -8.14 -29.36 20.34
C LEU A 35 -6.80 -29.09 19.63
N LEU A 36 -6.79 -28.18 18.65
CA LEU A 36 -5.57 -27.87 17.87
C LEU A 36 -4.66 -26.83 18.55
N GLY A 37 -5.13 -26.19 19.63
CA GLY A 37 -4.37 -25.20 20.39
C GLY A 37 -4.16 -23.86 19.67
N LYS A 38 -3.31 -23.00 20.25
CA LYS A 38 -2.99 -21.68 19.66
C LYS A 38 -2.15 -21.86 18.38
N PRO A 39 -2.47 -21.13 17.29
CA PRO A 39 -1.64 -21.15 16.09
C PRO A 39 -0.22 -20.72 16.43
N ARG A 40 0.78 -21.57 16.15
CA ARG A 40 2.22 -21.24 16.29
C ARG A 40 2.75 -20.36 15.14
N HIS A 41 1.85 -19.81 14.31
CA HIS A 41 2.25 -19.02 13.17
C HIS A 41 2.65 -17.62 13.61
N GLU A 42 3.95 -17.34 13.56
CA GLU A 42 4.47 -15.99 13.67
C GLU A 42 4.18 -15.21 12.38
N PRO A 43 3.52 -14.04 12.46
CA PRO A 43 3.31 -13.20 11.30
C PRO A 43 4.66 -12.77 10.72
N LYS A 44 5.03 -13.27 9.54
CA LYS A 44 6.14 -12.70 8.77
C LYS A 44 5.69 -11.36 8.21
N HIS A 45 6.33 -10.28 8.65
CA HIS A 45 6.08 -8.96 8.08
C HIS A 45 6.50 -8.99 6.61
N ILE A 46 5.67 -8.44 5.71
CA ILE A 46 6.06 -8.30 4.31
C ILE A 46 7.20 -7.29 4.28
N PRO A 47 8.39 -7.63 3.73
CA PRO A 47 9.49 -6.67 3.66
C PRO A 47 9.06 -5.44 2.86
N SER A 48 9.25 -4.28 3.46
CA SER A 48 9.12 -2.97 2.80
C SER A 48 10.51 -2.40 2.60
N MET A 49 10.74 -1.73 1.47
CA MET A 49 11.99 -1.00 1.25
C MET A 49 12.12 0.11 2.31
N PRO A 50 13.27 0.26 2.98
CA PRO A 50 13.51 1.40 3.85
C PRO A 50 13.30 2.71 3.07
N TRP A 51 12.64 3.70 3.68
CA TRP A 51 12.31 4.94 2.96
C TRP A 51 13.56 5.65 2.45
N LYS A 52 14.70 5.50 3.15
CA LYS A 52 16.03 5.98 2.76
C LYS A 52 16.56 5.43 1.44
N GLU A 53 16.13 4.24 1.04
CA GLU A 53 16.55 3.58 -0.21
C GLU A 53 15.63 3.90 -1.39
N VAL A 54 14.44 4.46 -1.12
CA VAL A 54 13.43 4.73 -2.14
C VAL A 54 13.94 5.68 -3.23
N PRO A 55 14.66 6.78 -2.94
CA PRO A 55 15.11 7.69 -3.99
C PRO A 55 16.02 7.00 -5.02
N ALA A 56 16.98 6.19 -4.57
CA ALA A 56 17.86 5.43 -5.45
C ALA A 56 17.08 4.40 -6.30
N PHE A 57 16.13 3.70 -5.68
CA PHE A 57 15.28 2.77 -6.43
C PHE A 57 14.38 3.50 -7.44
N TYR A 58 13.76 4.62 -7.06
CA TYR A 58 12.91 5.42 -7.94
C TYR A 58 13.70 5.95 -9.15
N ALA A 59 14.89 6.51 -8.92
CA ALA A 59 15.77 6.99 -9.98
C ALA A 59 16.15 5.88 -10.98
N SER A 60 16.30 4.64 -10.50
CA SER A 60 16.60 3.50 -11.38
C SER A 60 15.41 3.02 -12.23
N LEU A 61 14.19 3.55 -12.03
CA LEU A 61 13.01 3.33 -12.89
C LEU A 61 12.95 4.37 -14.03
N ALA A 62 14.10 4.64 -14.67
CA ALA A 62 14.25 5.73 -15.62
C ALA A 62 13.50 5.50 -16.94
N GLU A 63 13.51 4.27 -17.46
CA GLU A 63 12.82 3.97 -18.72
C GLU A 63 11.29 4.06 -18.54
N PRO A 64 10.55 4.74 -19.44
CA PRO A 64 9.11 4.91 -19.32
C PRO A 64 8.34 3.66 -19.77
N THR A 65 8.73 2.47 -19.30
CA THR A 65 7.96 1.25 -19.54
C THR A 65 6.70 1.23 -18.67
N ILE A 66 5.64 0.55 -19.12
CA ILE A 66 4.39 0.40 -18.36
C ILE A 66 4.64 -0.08 -16.91
N THR A 67 5.58 -1.02 -16.72
CA THR A 67 5.88 -1.55 -15.37
C THR A 67 6.63 -0.54 -14.51
N HIS A 68 7.55 0.25 -15.09
CA HIS A 68 8.27 1.30 -14.36
C HIS A 68 7.31 2.43 -13.95
N LEU A 69 6.48 2.91 -14.86
CA LEU A 69 5.51 3.98 -14.59
C LEU A 69 4.48 3.53 -13.53
N ALA A 70 3.98 2.29 -13.60
CA ALA A 70 3.11 1.74 -12.58
C ALA A 70 3.81 1.64 -11.21
N LEU A 71 5.08 1.22 -11.15
CA LEU A 71 5.86 1.19 -9.91
C LEU A 71 6.10 2.59 -9.34
N ARG A 72 6.47 3.56 -10.20
CA ARG A 72 6.64 4.96 -9.80
C ARG A 72 5.34 5.51 -9.18
N LEU A 73 4.19 5.24 -9.79
CA LEU A 73 2.92 5.69 -9.25
C LEU A 73 2.53 4.97 -7.95
N VAL A 74 2.83 3.68 -7.80
CA VAL A 74 2.69 2.96 -6.51
C VAL A 74 3.55 3.61 -5.42
N ILE A 75 4.79 3.97 -5.72
CA ILE A 75 5.71 4.62 -4.78
C ILE A 75 5.17 5.99 -4.36
N LEU A 76 4.78 6.83 -5.32
CA LEU A 76 4.32 8.20 -5.06
C LEU A 76 2.99 8.26 -4.31
N THR A 77 2.08 7.32 -4.57
CA THR A 77 0.71 7.36 -3.99
C THR A 77 0.54 6.45 -2.77
N GLY A 78 1.43 5.47 -2.55
CA GLY A 78 1.28 4.47 -1.50
C GLY A 78 0.05 3.56 -1.65
N LEU A 79 -0.61 3.59 -2.81
CA LEU A 79 -1.78 2.77 -3.09
C LEU A 79 -1.40 1.32 -3.40
N ARG A 80 -2.43 0.47 -3.39
CA ARG A 80 -2.26 -0.95 -3.72
C ARG A 80 -2.10 -1.11 -5.23
N SER A 81 -1.32 -2.11 -5.64
CA SER A 81 -1.13 -2.48 -7.04
C SER A 81 -2.44 -2.60 -7.82
N LYS A 82 -3.50 -3.15 -7.22
CA LYS A 82 -4.80 -3.28 -7.90
C LYS A 82 -5.35 -1.91 -8.34
N ALA A 83 -5.34 -0.91 -7.47
CA ALA A 83 -5.83 0.43 -7.79
C ALA A 83 -5.00 1.06 -8.91
N VAL A 84 -3.67 1.07 -8.76
CA VAL A 84 -2.77 1.68 -9.76
C VAL A 84 -2.91 1.02 -11.13
N ARG A 85 -2.95 -0.32 -11.20
CA ARG A 85 -3.07 -1.03 -12.47
C ARG A 85 -4.39 -0.74 -13.21
N HIS A 86 -5.45 -0.40 -12.48
CA HIS A 86 -6.78 -0.09 -13.05
C HIS A 86 -7.07 1.41 -13.07
N LEU A 87 -6.04 2.24 -12.95
CA LEU A 87 -6.20 3.68 -13.15
C LEU A 87 -6.67 3.91 -14.59
N HIS A 88 -7.81 4.60 -14.69
CA HIS A 88 -8.45 4.98 -15.92
C HIS A 88 -8.55 6.51 -16.01
N LEU A 89 -8.44 7.07 -17.21
CA LEU A 89 -8.35 8.52 -17.42
C LEU A 89 -9.54 9.31 -16.86
N ASP A 90 -10.76 8.78 -16.97
CA ASP A 90 -11.98 9.41 -16.44
C ASP A 90 -12.04 9.50 -14.90
N GLN A 91 -11.08 8.89 -14.19
CA GLN A 91 -10.97 8.95 -12.74
C GLN A 91 -10.15 10.17 -12.27
N ILE A 92 -9.53 10.92 -13.20
CA ILE A 92 -8.65 12.04 -12.89
C ILE A 92 -9.37 13.35 -13.21
N ASP A 93 -9.41 14.23 -12.22
CA ASP A 93 -9.88 15.61 -12.34
C ASP A 93 -8.82 16.55 -11.77
N GLY A 94 -8.15 17.31 -12.66
CA GLY A 94 -7.01 18.14 -12.31
C GLY A 94 -5.90 17.36 -11.62
N ASP A 95 -5.66 17.67 -10.35
CA ASP A 95 -4.64 17.05 -9.51
C ASP A 95 -5.23 16.06 -8.49
N VAL A 96 -6.44 15.55 -8.75
CA VAL A 96 -7.12 14.57 -7.90
C VAL A 96 -7.47 13.33 -8.72
N TRP A 97 -7.03 12.17 -8.24
CA TRP A 97 -7.47 10.87 -8.73
C TRP A 97 -8.51 10.28 -7.79
N THR A 98 -9.72 10.01 -8.29
CA THR A 98 -10.78 9.33 -7.55
C THR A 98 -10.75 7.83 -7.84
N VAL A 99 -10.20 7.05 -6.90
CA VAL A 99 -10.13 5.59 -7.00
C VAL A 99 -11.51 4.99 -6.75
N PRO A 100 -12.11 4.26 -7.71
CA PRO A 100 -13.40 3.61 -7.50
C PRO A 100 -13.41 2.59 -6.35
N ALA A 101 -14.54 2.52 -5.64
CA ALA A 101 -14.76 1.62 -4.51
C ALA A 101 -14.42 0.14 -4.80
N GLU A 102 -14.63 -0.33 -6.03
CA GLU A 102 -14.32 -1.71 -6.45
C GLU A 102 -12.81 -2.06 -6.46
N TYR A 103 -11.96 -1.03 -6.54
CA TYR A 103 -10.51 -1.15 -6.46
C TYR A 103 -9.98 -0.88 -5.05
N MET A 104 -10.85 -0.43 -4.14
CA MET A 104 -10.54 -0.26 -2.74
C MET A 104 -10.69 -1.56 -1.93
N LYS A 105 -9.84 -1.72 -0.91
CA LYS A 105 -9.89 -2.88 -0.02
C LYS A 105 -10.87 -2.62 1.13
N ALA A 106 -12.11 -3.10 0.98
CA ALA A 106 -13.08 -3.17 2.07
C ALA A 106 -13.88 -4.49 2.02
N ARG A 107 -14.76 -4.71 3.01
CA ARG A 107 -15.77 -5.77 2.91
C ARG A 107 -16.69 -5.45 1.72
N LYS A 108 -17.20 -6.47 1.02
CA LYS A 108 -18.14 -6.31 -0.10
C LYS A 108 -19.30 -5.40 0.32
N GLY A 109 -19.59 -4.37 -0.47
CA GLY A 109 -20.63 -3.36 -0.18
C GLY A 109 -20.28 -2.30 0.86
N LYS A 110 -19.03 -2.24 1.36
CA LYS A 110 -18.57 -1.23 2.34
C LYS A 110 -17.40 -0.37 1.84
N ALA A 111 -16.97 -0.58 0.61
CA ALA A 111 -15.98 0.29 -0.02
C ALA A 111 -16.69 1.56 -0.48
N THR A 112 -16.01 2.68 -0.31
CA THR A 112 -16.37 3.98 -0.90
C THR A 112 -15.25 4.37 -1.83
N ASP A 113 -15.55 5.27 -2.76
CA ASP A 113 -14.52 5.91 -3.57
C ASP A 113 -13.51 6.61 -2.67
N PHE A 114 -12.30 6.78 -3.18
CA PHE A 114 -11.21 7.37 -2.43
C PHE A 114 -10.45 8.35 -3.30
N ARG A 115 -10.54 9.64 -2.94
CA ARG A 115 -9.79 10.70 -3.60
C ARG A 115 -8.33 10.66 -3.16
N VAL A 116 -7.43 10.81 -4.11
CA VAL A 116 -5.98 10.76 -3.94
C VAL A 116 -5.43 12.03 -4.55
N PRO A 117 -4.81 12.93 -3.76
CA PRO A 117 -4.14 14.07 -4.34
C PRO A 117 -2.88 13.59 -5.09
N LEU A 118 -2.71 14.07 -6.31
CA LEU A 118 -1.57 13.76 -7.17
C LEU A 118 -0.53 14.87 -6.99
N SER A 119 0.69 14.49 -6.62
CA SER A 119 1.82 15.42 -6.64
C SER A 119 2.21 15.80 -8.07
N SER A 120 3.01 16.85 -8.21
CA SER A 120 3.54 17.29 -9.51
C SER A 120 4.27 16.15 -10.22
N GLU A 121 5.06 15.36 -9.49
CA GLU A 121 5.74 14.19 -10.05
C GLU A 121 4.76 13.05 -10.42
N ALA A 122 3.68 12.84 -9.65
CA ALA A 122 2.68 11.84 -10.01
C ALA A 122 1.95 12.20 -11.31
N LEU A 123 1.66 13.49 -11.50
CA LEU A 123 1.09 14.00 -12.75
C LEU A 123 2.04 13.77 -13.95
N ARG A 124 3.34 14.01 -13.78
CA ARG A 124 4.34 13.70 -14.84
C ARG A 124 4.39 12.20 -15.18
N VAL A 125 4.30 11.33 -14.17
CA VAL A 125 4.25 9.87 -14.40
C VAL A 125 2.98 9.47 -15.16
N ILE A 126 1.84 10.09 -14.83
CA ILE A 126 0.56 9.89 -15.51
C ILE A 126 0.65 10.37 -16.97
N GLU A 127 1.19 11.57 -17.20
CA GLU A 127 1.40 12.13 -18.53
C GLU A 127 2.28 11.21 -19.40
N ALA A 128 3.40 10.74 -18.85
CA ALA A 128 4.26 9.76 -19.54
C ALA A 128 3.55 8.43 -19.82
N ALA A 129 2.61 8.01 -18.96
CA ALA A 129 1.83 6.79 -19.15
C ALA A 129 0.75 6.93 -20.24
N MET A 130 0.37 8.15 -20.62
CA MET A 130 -0.60 8.36 -21.72
C MET A 130 -0.10 7.82 -23.05
N ALA A 131 1.22 7.78 -23.28
CA ALA A 131 1.79 7.17 -24.48
C ALA A 131 1.50 5.65 -24.60
N HIS A 132 1.16 5.00 -23.49
CA HIS A 132 0.79 3.58 -23.44
C HIS A 132 -0.72 3.36 -23.33
N GLU A 133 -1.53 4.43 -23.35
CA GLU A 133 -2.95 4.35 -23.08
C GLU A 133 -3.66 3.38 -24.03
N ARG A 134 -4.60 2.62 -23.47
CA ARG A 134 -5.52 1.82 -24.28
C ARG A 134 -6.88 1.69 -23.61
N ARG A 135 -7.91 2.23 -24.26
CA ARG A 135 -9.31 2.26 -23.79
C ARG A 135 -9.44 2.93 -22.42
N GLY A 136 -8.79 4.07 -22.27
CA GLY A 136 -8.67 4.90 -21.08
C GLY A 136 -7.78 4.33 -19.98
N PHE A 137 -7.30 3.09 -20.06
CA PHE A 137 -6.37 2.53 -19.07
C PHE A 137 -4.92 2.95 -19.37
N LEU A 138 -4.23 3.48 -18.35
CA LEU A 138 -2.83 3.92 -18.49
C LEU A 138 -1.80 2.79 -18.38
N PHE A 139 -2.22 1.62 -17.88
CA PHE A 139 -1.33 0.47 -17.71
C PHE A 139 -1.90 -0.81 -18.36
N PRO A 140 -2.16 -0.78 -19.68
CA PRO A 140 -2.78 -1.92 -20.35
C PRO A 140 -1.84 -3.13 -20.41
N ALA A 141 -2.43 -4.32 -20.50
CA ALA A 141 -1.69 -5.53 -20.80
C ALA A 141 -1.24 -5.51 -22.28
N MET A 142 -0.07 -6.09 -22.53
CA MET A 142 0.50 -6.21 -23.88
C MET A 142 -0.38 -7.06 -24.82
N ARG A 143 -1.23 -7.94 -24.26
CA ARG A 143 -2.20 -8.76 -24.99
C ARG A 143 -3.55 -8.74 -24.28
N GLY A 144 -4.62 -8.81 -25.06
CA GLY A 144 -6.00 -8.79 -24.55
C GLY A 144 -6.54 -7.39 -24.26
N ASN A 145 -7.63 -7.32 -23.50
CA ASN A 145 -8.37 -6.07 -23.21
C ASN A 145 -8.22 -5.63 -21.73
N GLY A 146 -7.31 -6.25 -20.98
CA GLY A 146 -7.10 -5.98 -19.57
C GLY A 146 -5.91 -5.07 -19.30
N VAL A 147 -5.61 -4.91 -18.02
CA VAL A 147 -4.43 -4.18 -17.50
C VAL A 147 -3.31 -5.13 -17.14
N ILE A 148 -2.10 -4.61 -16.90
CA ILE A 148 -0.97 -5.44 -16.47
C ILE A 148 -1.33 -6.33 -15.25
N SER A 149 -0.74 -7.51 -15.19
CA SER A 149 -0.98 -8.45 -14.09
C SER A 149 -0.42 -7.93 -12.75
N ASP A 150 -0.89 -8.50 -11.64
CA ASP A 150 -0.33 -8.17 -10.31
C ASP A 150 1.15 -8.58 -10.21
N MET A 151 1.52 -9.59 -11.00
CA MET A 151 2.86 -10.15 -11.04
C MET A 151 3.86 -9.26 -11.77
N SER A 152 3.41 -8.33 -12.63
CA SER A 152 4.32 -7.54 -13.47
C SER A 152 5.31 -6.74 -12.62
N MET A 153 4.81 -5.99 -11.63
CA MET A 153 5.64 -5.19 -10.73
C MET A 153 6.43 -6.05 -9.73
N SER A 154 5.82 -7.10 -9.18
CA SER A 154 6.47 -7.95 -8.17
C SER A 154 7.60 -8.81 -8.77
N GLN A 155 7.43 -9.31 -10.00
CA GLN A 155 8.47 -10.02 -10.72
C GLN A 155 9.59 -9.09 -11.17
N TYR A 156 9.28 -7.85 -11.55
CA TYR A 156 10.30 -6.85 -11.82
C TYR A 156 11.21 -6.62 -10.60
N MET A 157 10.62 -6.35 -9.43
CA MET A 157 11.39 -6.17 -8.19
C MET A 157 12.19 -7.43 -7.82
N LYS A 158 11.59 -8.62 -7.97
CA LYS A 158 12.25 -9.90 -7.71
C LYS A 158 13.47 -10.12 -8.61
N ARG A 159 13.38 -9.80 -9.91
CA ARG A 159 14.52 -9.93 -10.85
C ARG A 159 15.69 -9.02 -10.49
N ARG A 160 15.43 -7.93 -9.77
CA ARG A 160 16.46 -7.03 -9.24
C ARG A 160 17.00 -7.45 -7.87
N GLY A 161 16.66 -8.65 -7.39
CA GLY A 161 17.13 -9.16 -6.10
C GLY A 161 16.46 -8.50 -4.89
N LEU A 162 15.39 -7.72 -5.08
CA LEU A 162 14.72 -7.04 -3.98
C LEU A 162 13.80 -7.98 -3.21
N GLU A 163 13.96 -8.02 -1.89
CA GLU A 163 13.03 -8.70 -0.98
C GLU A 163 11.69 -7.96 -0.88
N ALA A 164 11.74 -6.63 -1.03
CA ALA A 164 10.56 -5.77 -1.01
C ALA A 164 9.55 -6.14 -2.11
N ARG A 165 8.29 -5.78 -1.86
CA ARG A 165 7.16 -5.99 -2.79
C ARG A 165 6.48 -4.67 -3.09
N PRO A 166 5.71 -4.55 -4.20
CA PRO A 166 5.00 -3.31 -4.53
C PRO A 166 4.09 -2.83 -3.38
N HIS A 167 3.41 -3.75 -2.70
CA HIS A 167 2.58 -3.40 -1.53
C HIS A 167 3.38 -2.84 -0.35
N GLY A 168 4.67 -3.17 -0.24
CA GLY A 168 5.56 -2.71 0.83
C GLY A 168 5.78 -1.19 0.82
N PHE A 169 5.72 -0.53 -0.35
CA PHE A 169 5.90 0.93 -0.45
C PHE A 169 4.85 1.73 0.35
N ARG A 170 3.69 1.14 0.59
CA ARG A 170 2.68 1.71 1.48
C ARG A 170 3.17 1.81 2.93
N ALA A 171 3.82 0.75 3.41
CA ALA A 171 4.42 0.75 4.74
C ALA A 171 5.60 1.72 4.76
N THR A 172 6.42 1.73 3.70
CA THR A 172 7.52 2.69 3.52
C THR A 172 7.05 4.15 3.64
N LEU A 173 6.01 4.55 2.89
CA LEU A 173 5.42 5.89 2.96
C LEU A 173 4.93 6.19 4.39
N ARG A 174 4.25 5.23 5.02
CA ARG A 174 3.72 5.43 6.37
C ARG A 174 4.82 5.60 7.42
N THR A 175 5.91 4.87 7.28
CA THR A 175 7.10 4.99 8.13
C THR A 175 7.78 6.34 7.91
N TRP A 176 7.97 6.77 6.66
CA TRP A 176 8.51 8.10 6.36
C TRP A 176 7.67 9.22 6.97
N LEU A 177 6.33 9.14 6.83
CA LEU A 177 5.40 10.09 7.46
C LEU A 177 5.50 10.11 9.00
N ALA A 178 5.91 9.01 9.63
CA ALA A 178 6.07 8.94 11.09
C ALA A 178 7.44 9.44 11.56
N GLU A 179 8.49 9.17 10.79
CA GLU A 179 9.88 9.38 11.21
C GLU A 179 10.46 10.70 10.71
N ALA A 180 10.12 11.11 9.48
CA ALA A 180 10.73 12.25 8.81
C ALA A 180 9.83 13.50 8.82
N VAL A 181 8.52 13.33 8.98
CA VAL A 181 7.54 14.42 8.94
C VAL A 181 7.02 14.72 10.35
N LYS A 182 7.59 15.74 10.99
CA LYS A 182 7.32 16.07 12.41
C LYS A 182 5.93 16.67 12.65
N ASP A 183 5.37 17.29 11.63
CA ASP A 183 4.19 18.15 11.69
C ASP A 183 2.92 17.51 11.09
N ALA A 184 2.99 16.28 10.58
CA ALA A 184 1.84 15.61 10.00
C ALA A 184 0.94 14.98 11.07
N PRO A 185 -0.37 15.34 11.11
CA PRO A 185 -1.30 14.72 12.04
C PRO A 185 -1.45 13.23 11.74
N HIS A 186 -1.41 12.39 12.78
CA HIS A 186 -1.50 10.93 12.67
C HIS A 186 -2.62 10.47 11.73
N GLU A 187 -3.78 11.09 11.88
CA GLU A 187 -4.95 10.68 11.12
C GLU A 187 -4.88 11.07 9.64
N VAL A 188 -4.17 12.14 9.27
CA VAL A 188 -3.87 12.49 7.88
C VAL A 188 -2.91 11.44 7.30
N CYS A 189 -1.89 11.02 8.06
CA CYS A 189 -0.94 9.98 7.66
C CYS A 189 -1.61 8.61 7.42
N GLU A 190 -2.56 8.22 8.27
CA GLU A 190 -3.36 7.00 8.06
C GLU A 190 -4.29 7.16 6.84
N THR A 191 -4.84 8.35 6.63
CA THR A 191 -5.71 8.64 5.49
C THR A 191 -4.93 8.69 4.16
N MET A 192 -3.65 9.10 4.14
CA MET A 192 -2.79 9.04 2.94
C MET A 192 -2.80 7.66 2.30
N ILE A 193 -2.84 6.64 3.14
CA ILE A 193 -2.88 5.27 2.69
C ILE A 193 -4.33 4.73 2.63
N ALA A 194 -5.38 5.48 2.92
CA ALA A 194 -6.76 4.95 3.00
C ALA A 194 -6.95 3.92 4.13
N HIS A 195 -6.26 4.09 5.26
CA HIS A 195 -6.69 3.49 6.51
C HIS A 195 -7.83 4.31 7.11
N LYS A 196 -8.72 3.62 7.82
CA LYS A 196 -9.73 4.28 8.64
C LYS A 196 -9.20 4.35 10.07
N THR A 197 -9.15 5.55 10.64
CA THR A 197 -8.83 5.77 12.06
C THR A 197 -10.09 5.86 12.89
N GLY A 198 -9.97 5.58 14.20
CA GLY A 198 -11.07 5.69 15.15
C GLY A 198 -12.12 4.56 15.06
N GLY A 199 -12.91 4.43 16.12
CA GLY A 199 -14.06 3.52 16.17
C GLY A 199 -15.22 3.98 15.28
N PRO A 200 -16.30 3.17 15.15
CA PRO A 200 -17.45 3.49 14.30
C PRO A 200 -18.06 4.87 14.57
N VAL A 201 -18.08 5.30 15.85
CA VAL A 201 -18.59 6.62 16.26
C VAL A 201 -17.74 7.74 15.68
N VAL A 202 -16.42 7.71 15.89
CA VAL A 202 -15.48 8.71 15.34
C VAL A 202 -15.59 8.76 13.82
N GLN A 203 -15.67 7.60 13.15
CA GLN A 203 -15.82 7.51 11.70
C GLN A 203 -17.15 8.11 11.20
N ALA A 204 -18.23 8.04 11.96
CA ALA A 204 -19.52 8.62 11.57
C ALA A 204 -19.52 10.15 11.57
N TYR A 205 -18.71 10.77 12.44
CA TYR A 205 -18.55 12.22 12.49
C TYR A 205 -17.45 12.75 11.55
N ARG A 206 -16.55 11.87 11.09
CA ARG A 206 -15.41 12.21 10.22
C ARG A 206 -15.85 12.32 8.76
N ARG A 207 -16.37 13.50 8.39
CA ARG A 207 -16.83 13.81 7.01
C ARG A 207 -15.73 14.26 6.05
N THR A 208 -14.48 14.35 6.50
CA THR A 208 -13.36 14.85 5.69
C THR A 208 -12.35 13.74 5.40
N ASP A 209 -11.84 13.72 4.17
CA ASP A 209 -10.73 12.89 3.73
C ASP A 209 -9.39 13.65 3.77
N PHE A 210 -9.36 14.85 4.36
CA PHE A 210 -8.15 15.67 4.53
C PHE A 210 -7.42 15.97 3.22
N LEU A 211 -8.14 16.13 2.10
CA LEU A 211 -7.53 16.23 0.77
C LEU A 211 -6.41 17.27 0.68
N GLU A 212 -6.61 18.49 1.18
CA GLU A 212 -5.59 19.55 1.11
C GLU A 212 -4.36 19.27 1.97
N GLN A 213 -4.52 18.75 3.19
CA GLN A 213 -3.37 18.36 4.02
C GLN A 213 -2.62 17.17 3.40
N ARG A 214 -3.36 16.24 2.78
CA ARG A 214 -2.76 15.13 2.04
C ARG A 214 -2.02 15.60 0.80
N ARG A 215 -2.50 16.65 0.12
CA ARG A 215 -1.84 17.24 -1.05
C ARG A 215 -0.46 17.77 -0.69
N GLU A 216 -0.35 18.49 0.42
CA GLU A 216 0.94 18.95 0.92
C GLU A 216 1.90 17.79 1.22
N LEU A 217 1.41 16.74 1.88
CA LEU A 217 2.22 15.56 2.20
C LEU A 217 2.60 14.74 0.96
N ALA A 218 1.72 14.65 -0.04
CA ALA A 218 2.00 13.99 -1.31
C ALA A 218 3.13 14.70 -2.07
N GLU A 219 3.13 16.04 -2.08
CA GLU A 219 4.19 16.83 -2.72
C GLU A 219 5.51 16.75 -1.95
N ARG A 220 5.48 16.80 -0.60
CA ARG A 220 6.69 16.57 0.23
C ARG A 220 7.28 15.18 -0.01
N TRP A 221 6.43 14.15 -0.07
CA TRP A 221 6.88 12.79 -0.37
C TRP A 221 7.49 12.69 -1.76
N ALA A 222 6.85 13.29 -2.77
CA ALA A 222 7.36 13.30 -4.13
C ALA A 222 8.75 13.95 -4.22
N ARG A 223 8.94 15.12 -3.59
CA ARG A 223 10.24 15.80 -3.52
C ARG A 223 11.33 14.96 -2.87
N TYR A 224 10.99 14.27 -1.77
CA TYR A 224 11.89 13.33 -1.13
C TYR A 224 12.28 12.18 -2.08
N VAL A 225 11.29 11.55 -2.71
CA VAL A 225 11.48 10.40 -3.62
C VAL A 225 12.30 10.77 -4.85
N THR A 226 12.12 11.97 -5.40
CA THR A 226 12.88 12.42 -6.59
C THR A 226 14.26 12.94 -6.25
N GLY A 227 14.63 13.05 -4.96
CA GLY A 227 15.90 13.64 -4.54
C GLY A 227 15.99 15.14 -4.80
N CYS A 228 14.86 15.83 -4.93
CA CYS A 228 14.81 17.29 -5.12
C CYS A 228 14.97 18.06 -3.79
N GLU A 229 15.17 17.36 -2.67
CA GLU A 229 15.45 17.96 -1.37
C GLU A 229 16.85 17.58 -0.87
N ASP A 230 17.66 18.60 -0.59
CA ASP A 230 18.79 18.54 0.33
C ASP A 230 18.26 18.22 1.74
N PHE A 231 17.97 16.94 2.00
CA PHE A 231 17.94 16.48 3.39
C PHE A 231 19.36 16.57 3.88
N GLY A 232 19.64 17.64 4.64
CA GLY A 232 20.95 17.97 5.18
C GLY A 232 21.72 16.70 5.52
N LYS A 233 22.90 16.57 4.91
CA LYS A 233 23.86 15.48 5.10
C LYS A 233 23.75 14.95 6.52
N VAL A 234 23.22 13.73 6.67
CA VAL A 234 23.40 12.99 7.91
C VAL A 234 24.91 12.81 8.04
N VAL A 235 25.53 13.65 8.87
CA VAL A 235 26.92 13.47 9.25
C VAL A 235 26.95 12.18 10.05
N ASP A 236 27.49 11.11 9.46
CA ASP A 236 27.88 9.92 10.22
C ASP A 236 28.90 10.37 11.26
N LEU A 237 28.45 10.54 12.51
CA LEU A 237 29.34 10.72 13.63
C LEU A 237 30.11 9.40 13.81
N PRO A 238 31.45 9.41 13.72
CA PRO A 238 32.23 8.19 13.87
C PRO A 238 31.94 7.59 15.25
N MET A 239 31.53 6.33 15.26
CA MET A 239 31.34 5.57 16.50
C MET A 239 32.65 5.59 17.29
N ARG A 240 32.64 6.24 18.46
CA ARG A 240 33.73 6.13 19.42
C ARG A 240 33.93 4.65 19.76
N GLN A 241 35.09 4.12 19.37
CA GLN A 241 35.52 2.78 19.79
C GLN A 241 35.52 2.73 21.32
N ARG A 242 34.84 1.72 21.87
CA ARG A 242 34.88 1.44 23.31
C ARG A 242 36.32 1.05 23.68
N PRO A 243 36.89 1.58 24.78
CA PRO A 243 38.20 1.13 25.23
C PRO A 243 38.11 -0.34 25.62
N THR A 244 38.96 -1.17 25.03
CA THR A 244 39.23 -2.53 25.50
C THR A 244 39.79 -2.45 26.91
N ARG A 245 39.08 -3.03 27.89
CA ARG A 245 39.65 -3.25 29.22
C ARG A 245 40.80 -4.24 29.09
N GLY A 246 42.03 -3.74 29.20
CA GLY A 246 43.20 -4.58 29.44
C GLY A 246 43.07 -5.23 30.82
N THR A 247 43.20 -6.55 30.83
CA THR A 247 43.42 -7.36 32.03
C THR A 247 44.86 -7.15 32.51
N ASN A 248 45.01 -6.67 33.74
CA ASN A 248 46.15 -7.00 34.60
C ASN A 248 45.62 -7.88 35.73
#